data_AF-A0A086BIA4-F1
#
_entry.id   AF-A0A086BIA4-F1
#
_cell.length_a   1.000
_cell.length_b   1.000
_cell.length_c   1.000
_cell.angle_alpha   90.00
_cell.angle_beta   90.00
_cell.angle_gamma   90.00
#
_symmetry.space_group_name_H-M   'P 1'
#
loop_
_entity.id
_entity.type
_entity.pdbx_description
1 polymer ?
#
loop_
_entity_poly.entity_id
_entity_poly.type
_entity_poly.pdbx_seq_one_letter_code
_entity_poly.pdbx_strand_id
1 'polypeptide(L)'
;MITENVINLFSFIDFLHSNTAYLLSKQGLIDETNGLLEKRSSIRPSENYKSKIEYDKLQIQIAEQFDIVDAEIIFPLKEKIKELNIADISTPIINLTAQPDLFELQRNFNEDDLHSIFEAKQKYLNFRNETNFDFYLQFFFFELDRTLNEFYEFFKDGDFNEFSKLQTNVVTVESLDKQGIEKAVRKLTGNSNNLHFETFPEFLNYLKKETETFELETEPFRILNLQQIKLENATIQSEIDEVLVFSENAVKELKQKLILSFSNENYKTQYNAGLNPRLLEIVKIFSGYEMLYTDAKNRNKKIIDIENYNKFLESEKYEQSKRVFIKANKEDAQRLGIREGESYSIFPQPKNKEEAIERFKKHRSKRVFESMKQIFINKYSDKPSAKIIQDELNRIYTFIGEANKQSTEIAFNNKDNSEYLEYLRLANNFYENPKLPFYDYEYYFNGNSASIYAKYFLYKKWLEEKREIYYYEKAPKFIAKEYALAYIFDLYANGKKLPVNRIDGGYNQKEIEDIGIAKGLKGILL
;
A
#
# COMPACT_ATOMS: atom_id res chain seq x y z
N MET A 1 0.97 17.83 -45.50
CA MET A 1 -0.12 18.21 -46.41
C MET A 1 -1.16 17.10 -46.40
N ILE A 2 -2.36 17.40 -45.92
CA ILE A 2 -3.48 16.45 -45.87
C ILE A 2 -4.21 16.44 -47.23
N THR A 3 -4.35 15.27 -47.85
CA THR A 3 -5.05 15.12 -49.14
C THR A 3 -6.57 15.10 -48.98
N GLU A 4 -7.30 15.23 -50.07
CA GLU A 4 -8.77 15.14 -50.08
C GLU A 4 -9.29 13.80 -49.50
N ASN A 5 -8.64 12.67 -49.80
CA ASN A 5 -9.06 11.38 -49.23
C ASN A 5 -8.85 11.31 -47.72
N VAL A 6 -7.76 11.90 -47.19
CA VAL A 6 -7.53 11.95 -45.74
C VAL A 6 -8.51 12.94 -45.07
N ILE A 7 -8.80 14.08 -45.71
CA ILE A 7 -9.85 15.01 -45.26
C ILE A 7 -11.20 14.30 -45.17
N ASN A 8 -11.55 13.51 -46.19
CA ASN A 8 -12.79 12.74 -46.19
C ASN A 8 -12.82 11.71 -45.06
N LEU A 9 -11.71 11.00 -44.82
CA LEU A 9 -11.59 10.07 -43.70
C LEU A 9 -11.74 10.77 -42.34
N PHE A 10 -11.10 11.91 -42.14
CA PHE A 10 -11.24 12.69 -40.90
C PHE A 10 -12.66 13.23 -40.73
N SER A 11 -13.30 13.66 -41.82
CA SER A 11 -14.71 14.08 -41.83
C SER A 11 -15.65 12.92 -41.48
N PHE A 12 -15.31 11.70 -41.88
CA PHE A 12 -16.04 10.50 -41.48
C PHE A 12 -15.85 10.21 -39.99
N ILE A 13 -14.64 10.35 -39.45
CA ILE A 13 -14.36 10.22 -38.01
C ILE A 13 -15.13 11.29 -37.21
N ASP A 14 -15.19 12.52 -37.70
CA ASP A 14 -15.98 13.60 -37.10
C ASP A 14 -17.46 13.27 -37.08
N PHE A 15 -17.97 12.67 -38.17
CA PHE A 15 -19.34 12.18 -38.23
C PHE A 15 -19.60 11.08 -37.19
N LEU A 16 -18.71 10.10 -37.06
CA LEU A 16 -18.82 9.03 -36.05
C LEU A 16 -18.88 9.63 -34.64
N HIS A 17 -17.91 10.49 -34.30
CA HIS A 17 -17.81 11.12 -32.98
C HIS A 17 -19.01 12.02 -32.66
N SER A 18 -19.50 12.79 -33.64
CA SER A 18 -20.66 13.67 -33.44
C SER A 18 -21.97 12.89 -33.25
N ASN A 19 -22.03 11.65 -33.74
CA ASN A 19 -23.20 10.77 -33.60
C ASN A 19 -23.09 9.79 -32.42
N THR A 20 -21.99 9.80 -31.66
CA THR A 20 -21.79 8.88 -30.51
C THR A 20 -22.99 8.85 -29.56
N ALA A 21 -23.50 10.02 -29.16
CA ALA A 21 -24.65 10.11 -28.23
C ALA A 21 -25.94 9.52 -28.83
N TYR A 22 -26.19 9.75 -30.12
CA TYR A 22 -27.33 9.17 -30.81
C TYR A 22 -27.19 7.64 -30.87
N LEU A 23 -26.02 7.14 -31.24
CA LEU A 23 -25.73 5.71 -31.32
C LEU A 23 -25.86 5.04 -29.93
N LEU A 24 -25.32 5.64 -28.88
CA LEU A 24 -25.51 5.18 -27.51
C LEU A 24 -27.00 5.10 -27.10
N SER A 25 -27.83 6.05 -27.54
CA SER A 25 -29.27 6.00 -27.28
C SER A 25 -29.96 4.81 -27.94
N LYS A 26 -29.34 4.19 -28.95
CA LYS A 26 -29.81 3.00 -29.65
C LYS A 26 -29.21 1.70 -29.11
N GLN A 27 -28.39 1.74 -28.05
CA GLN A 27 -27.77 0.54 -27.47
C GLN A 27 -28.81 -0.51 -27.04
N GLY A 28 -29.96 -0.08 -26.51
CA GLY A 28 -31.05 -1.00 -26.15
C GLY A 28 -31.59 -1.82 -27.34
N LEU A 29 -31.74 -1.19 -28.51
CA LEU A 29 -32.16 -1.86 -29.74
C LEU A 29 -31.13 -2.92 -30.18
N ILE A 30 -29.85 -2.60 -30.01
CA ILE A 30 -28.73 -3.48 -30.35
C ILE A 30 -28.68 -4.67 -29.40
N ASP A 31 -28.79 -4.42 -28.10
CA ASP A 31 -28.76 -5.46 -27.07
C ASP A 31 -29.95 -6.40 -27.22
N GLU A 32 -31.14 -5.88 -27.53
CA GLU A 32 -32.33 -6.68 -27.84
C GLU A 32 -32.11 -7.57 -29.07
N THR A 33 -31.60 -6.99 -30.16
CA THR A 33 -31.32 -7.74 -31.41
C THR A 33 -30.27 -8.82 -31.18
N ASN A 34 -29.18 -8.51 -30.47
CA ASN A 34 -28.12 -9.46 -30.11
C ASN A 34 -28.67 -10.59 -29.22
N GLY A 35 -29.50 -10.27 -28.24
CA GLY A 35 -30.15 -11.26 -27.39
C GLY A 35 -31.06 -12.22 -28.17
N LEU A 36 -31.72 -11.76 -29.23
CA LEU A 36 -32.48 -12.64 -30.12
C LEU A 36 -31.57 -13.55 -30.95
N LEU A 37 -30.45 -13.02 -31.47
CA LEU A 37 -29.45 -13.79 -32.21
C LEU A 37 -28.81 -14.89 -31.35
N GLU A 38 -28.46 -14.56 -30.10
CA GLU A 38 -27.94 -15.53 -29.12
C GLU A 38 -28.96 -16.63 -28.81
N LYS A 39 -30.21 -16.25 -28.51
CA LYS A 39 -31.30 -17.22 -28.30
C LYS A 39 -31.44 -18.14 -29.51
N ARG A 40 -31.40 -17.60 -30.73
CA ARG A 40 -31.49 -18.39 -31.97
C ARG A 40 -30.34 -19.38 -32.07
N SER A 41 -29.12 -18.95 -31.75
CA SER A 41 -27.93 -19.79 -31.80
C SER A 41 -27.99 -20.99 -30.83
N SER A 42 -28.74 -20.86 -29.73
CA SER A 42 -28.93 -21.91 -28.73
C SER A 42 -29.95 -22.98 -29.15
N ILE A 43 -30.82 -22.68 -30.11
CA ILE A 43 -31.85 -23.59 -30.59
C ILE A 43 -31.25 -24.54 -31.64
N ARG A 44 -31.54 -25.83 -31.51
CA ARG A 44 -31.15 -26.86 -32.47
C ARG A 44 -32.34 -27.27 -33.34
N PRO A 45 -32.64 -26.55 -34.44
CA PRO A 45 -33.85 -26.76 -35.23
C PRO A 45 -33.91 -28.13 -35.92
N SER A 46 -32.78 -28.83 -36.04
CA SER A 46 -32.69 -30.17 -36.61
C SER A 46 -33.04 -31.30 -35.63
N GLU A 47 -33.12 -31.03 -34.33
CA GLU A 47 -33.34 -32.09 -33.33
C GLU A 47 -34.80 -32.52 -33.23
N ASN A 48 -35.76 -31.57 -33.34
CA ASN A 48 -37.19 -31.88 -33.33
C ASN A 48 -38.05 -30.74 -33.90
N TYR A 49 -39.32 -31.06 -34.22
CA TYR A 49 -40.25 -30.11 -34.85
C TYR A 49 -40.59 -28.90 -33.97
N LYS A 50 -40.59 -29.02 -32.63
CA LYS A 50 -40.87 -27.89 -31.73
C LYS A 50 -39.74 -26.87 -31.79
N SER A 51 -38.50 -27.34 -31.75
CA SER A 51 -37.31 -26.49 -31.89
C SER A 51 -37.23 -25.82 -33.27
N LYS A 52 -37.67 -26.49 -34.35
CA LYS A 52 -37.82 -25.85 -35.67
C LYS A 52 -38.85 -24.72 -35.68
N ILE A 53 -40.03 -24.95 -35.10
CA ILE A 53 -41.09 -23.93 -35.00
C ILE A 53 -40.62 -22.73 -34.17
N GLU A 54 -39.92 -22.99 -33.07
CA GLU A 54 -39.37 -21.93 -32.21
C GLU A 54 -38.29 -21.12 -32.93
N TYR A 55 -37.37 -21.79 -33.64
CA TYR A 55 -36.37 -21.15 -34.48
C TYR A 55 -37.00 -20.23 -35.54
N ASP A 56 -38.04 -20.71 -36.25
CA ASP A 56 -38.69 -19.95 -37.31
C ASP A 56 -39.42 -18.71 -36.78
N LYS A 57 -40.07 -18.82 -35.61
CA LYS A 57 -40.69 -17.66 -34.94
C LYS A 57 -39.63 -16.62 -34.56
N LEU A 58 -38.51 -17.08 -34.02
CA LEU A 58 -37.43 -16.19 -33.61
C LEU A 58 -36.73 -15.54 -34.82
N GLN A 59 -36.62 -16.26 -35.93
CA GLN A 59 -36.08 -15.73 -37.19
C GLN A 59 -36.93 -14.58 -37.76
N ILE A 60 -38.26 -14.65 -37.63
CA ILE A 60 -39.17 -13.56 -38.03
C ILE A 60 -38.93 -12.33 -37.14
N GLN A 61 -38.86 -12.52 -35.82
CA GLN A 61 -38.60 -11.43 -34.87
C GLN A 61 -37.24 -10.78 -35.11
N ILE A 62 -36.21 -11.57 -35.42
CA ILE A 62 -34.89 -11.08 -35.78
C ILE A 62 -34.99 -10.24 -37.06
N ALA A 63 -35.70 -10.69 -38.10
CA ALA A 63 -35.84 -9.94 -39.34
C ALA A 63 -36.50 -8.57 -39.10
N GLU A 64 -37.60 -8.53 -38.35
CA GLU A 64 -38.30 -7.28 -38.00
C GLU A 64 -37.42 -6.31 -37.22
N GLN A 65 -36.65 -6.80 -36.24
CA GLN A 65 -35.70 -6.00 -35.47
C GLN A 65 -34.53 -5.52 -36.35
N PHE A 66 -34.03 -6.37 -37.25
CA PHE A 66 -32.92 -6.03 -38.13
C PHE A 66 -33.29 -4.96 -39.15
N ASP A 67 -34.55 -4.92 -39.63
CA ASP A 67 -35.03 -3.84 -40.50
C ASP A 67 -34.95 -2.47 -39.79
N ILE A 68 -35.26 -2.43 -38.49
CA ILE A 68 -35.14 -1.20 -37.67
C ILE A 68 -33.67 -0.83 -37.47
N VAL A 69 -32.83 -1.80 -37.10
CA VAL A 69 -31.39 -1.58 -36.93
C VAL A 69 -30.74 -1.10 -38.24
N ASP A 70 -31.09 -1.70 -39.38
CA ASP A 70 -30.54 -1.28 -40.67
C ASP A 70 -30.98 0.15 -40.99
N ALA A 71 -32.26 0.50 -40.81
CA ALA A 71 -32.75 1.84 -41.10
C ALA A 71 -32.18 2.92 -40.15
N GLU A 72 -32.09 2.65 -38.85
CA GLU A 72 -31.74 3.67 -37.84
C GLU A 72 -30.25 3.82 -37.58
N ILE A 73 -29.45 2.77 -37.86
CA ILE A 73 -28.02 2.71 -37.53
C ILE A 73 -27.18 2.45 -38.78
N ILE A 74 -27.43 1.33 -39.47
CA ILE A 74 -26.49 0.84 -40.49
C ILE A 74 -26.57 1.72 -41.74
N PHE A 75 -27.77 2.04 -42.20
CA PHE A 75 -28.00 2.82 -43.41
C PHE A 75 -27.38 4.22 -43.36
N PRO A 76 -27.54 5.02 -42.28
CA PRO A 76 -26.84 6.28 -42.11
C PRO A 76 -25.31 6.16 -42.23
N LEU A 77 -24.73 5.11 -41.67
CA LEU A 77 -23.28 4.85 -41.75
C LEU A 77 -22.87 4.50 -43.19
N LYS A 78 -23.60 3.60 -43.85
CA LYS A 78 -23.35 3.21 -45.25
C LYS A 78 -23.44 4.39 -46.21
N GLU A 79 -24.46 5.23 -46.06
CA GLU A 79 -24.63 6.43 -46.88
C GLU A 79 -23.48 7.41 -46.65
N LYS A 80 -23.02 7.58 -45.40
CA LYS A 80 -21.89 8.48 -45.14
C LYS A 80 -20.56 7.97 -45.68
N ILE A 81 -20.31 6.66 -45.58
CA ILE A 81 -19.15 5.98 -46.19
C ILE A 81 -19.13 6.22 -47.70
N LYS A 82 -20.29 6.10 -48.35
CA LYS A 82 -20.45 6.32 -49.79
C LYS A 82 -20.33 7.80 -50.17
N GLU A 83 -20.98 8.70 -49.43
CA GLU A 83 -20.95 10.15 -49.64
C GLU A 83 -19.51 10.68 -49.62
N LEU A 84 -18.71 10.23 -48.64
CA LEU A 84 -17.32 10.66 -48.45
C LEU A 84 -16.32 9.79 -49.23
N ASN A 85 -16.78 8.82 -50.02
CA ASN A 85 -15.94 7.88 -50.78
C ASN A 85 -14.86 7.19 -49.92
N ILE A 86 -15.23 6.75 -48.71
CA ILE A 86 -14.28 6.17 -47.74
C ILE A 86 -13.82 4.78 -48.14
N ALA A 87 -14.76 3.94 -48.57
CA ALA A 87 -14.50 2.57 -48.99
C ALA A 87 -15.67 2.02 -49.82
N ASP A 88 -15.39 1.05 -50.68
CA ASP A 88 -16.41 0.20 -51.27
C ASP A 88 -16.79 -0.91 -50.29
N ILE A 89 -17.97 -0.78 -49.69
CA ILE A 89 -18.54 -1.75 -48.75
C ILE A 89 -19.50 -2.75 -49.42
N SER A 90 -19.59 -2.73 -50.75
CA SER A 90 -20.36 -3.72 -51.51
C SER A 90 -19.61 -5.05 -51.69
N THR A 91 -18.29 -5.06 -51.40
CA THR A 91 -17.42 -6.23 -51.50
C THR A 91 -17.01 -6.74 -50.11
N PRO A 92 -16.76 -8.05 -49.95
CA PRO A 92 -16.25 -8.62 -48.68
C PRO A 92 -14.84 -8.12 -48.31
N ILE A 93 -14.08 -7.64 -49.29
CA ILE A 93 -12.75 -7.06 -49.11
C ILE A 93 -12.94 -5.55 -49.04
N ILE A 94 -12.74 -4.98 -47.85
CA ILE A 94 -12.85 -3.54 -47.63
C ILE A 94 -11.46 -2.92 -47.81
N ASN A 95 -11.34 -1.95 -48.73
CA ASN A 95 -10.14 -1.15 -48.89
C ASN A 95 -10.49 0.31 -48.63
N LEU A 96 -9.74 0.97 -47.73
CA LEU A 96 -9.93 2.40 -47.49
C LEU A 96 -9.27 3.21 -48.60
N THR A 97 -10.04 4.10 -49.23
CA THR A 97 -9.54 4.98 -50.29
C THR A 97 -8.37 5.85 -49.83
N ALA A 98 -8.36 6.23 -48.54
CA ALA A 98 -7.33 7.08 -47.94
C ALA A 98 -6.01 6.34 -47.58
N GLN A 99 -5.96 5.00 -47.67
CA GLN A 99 -4.81 4.24 -47.18
C GLN A 99 -3.46 4.64 -47.82
N PRO A 100 -3.33 4.81 -49.15
CA PRO A 100 -2.08 5.29 -49.76
C PRO A 100 -1.70 6.70 -49.30
N ASP A 101 -2.69 7.57 -49.16
CA ASP A 101 -2.48 8.97 -48.79
C ASP A 101 -2.09 9.15 -47.32
N LEU A 102 -2.59 8.28 -46.43
CA LEU A 102 -2.14 8.22 -45.03
C LEU A 102 -0.65 7.86 -44.95
N PHE A 103 -0.20 6.91 -45.76
CA PHE A 103 1.21 6.53 -45.81
C PHE A 103 2.12 7.66 -46.33
N GLU A 104 1.65 8.40 -47.34
CA GLU A 104 2.37 9.59 -47.82
C GLU A 104 2.34 10.73 -46.80
N LEU A 105 1.25 10.90 -46.04
CA LEU A 105 1.16 11.87 -44.95
C LEU A 105 2.15 11.53 -43.82
N GLN A 106 2.31 10.25 -43.44
CA GLN A 106 3.32 9.84 -42.44
C GLN A 106 4.74 10.29 -42.83
N ARG A 107 5.05 10.27 -44.13
CA ARG A 107 6.39 10.62 -44.65
C ARG A 107 6.62 12.11 -44.79
N ASN A 108 5.55 12.88 -45.07
CA ASN A 108 5.65 14.25 -45.57
C ASN A 108 4.78 15.25 -44.78
N PHE A 109 4.40 14.94 -43.54
CA PHE A 109 3.66 15.87 -42.68
C PHE A 109 4.51 17.08 -42.30
N ASN A 110 3.84 18.19 -41.99
CA ASN A 110 4.42 19.37 -41.37
C ASN A 110 3.79 19.61 -39.98
N GLU A 111 4.32 20.57 -39.23
CA GLU A 111 3.86 20.85 -37.87
C GLU A 111 2.38 21.29 -37.83
N ASP A 112 1.90 22.01 -38.85
CA ASP A 112 0.50 22.44 -38.95
C ASP A 112 -0.48 21.27 -39.14
N ASP A 113 -0.04 20.16 -39.76
CA ASP A 113 -0.87 18.97 -39.97
C ASP A 113 -1.12 18.18 -38.66
N LEU A 114 -0.21 18.31 -37.67
CA LEU A 114 -0.24 17.51 -36.43
C LEU A 114 -1.52 17.71 -35.63
N HIS A 115 -2.04 18.94 -35.60
CA HIS A 115 -3.25 19.24 -34.85
C HIS A 115 -4.44 18.43 -35.36
N SER A 116 -4.68 18.42 -36.68
CA SER A 116 -5.78 17.66 -37.28
C SER A 116 -5.60 16.15 -37.15
N ILE A 117 -4.36 15.65 -37.24
CA ILE A 117 -4.03 14.23 -37.03
C ILE A 117 -4.42 13.79 -35.61
N PHE A 118 -3.98 14.53 -34.59
CA PHE A 118 -4.26 14.17 -33.20
C PHE A 118 -5.72 14.39 -32.82
N GLU A 119 -6.38 15.41 -33.37
CA GLU A 119 -7.80 15.63 -33.16
C GLU A 119 -8.64 14.46 -33.72
N ALA A 120 -8.35 14.02 -34.95
CA ALA A 120 -9.01 12.87 -35.57
C ALA A 120 -8.74 11.58 -34.77
N LYS A 121 -7.49 11.36 -34.30
CA LYS A 121 -7.13 10.23 -33.44
C LYS A 121 -8.01 10.18 -32.19
N GLN A 122 -8.09 11.29 -31.46
CA GLN A 122 -8.81 11.35 -30.20
C GLN A 122 -10.31 11.14 -30.40
N LYS A 123 -10.90 11.77 -31.43
CA LYS A 123 -12.32 11.60 -31.76
C LYS A 123 -12.65 10.15 -32.10
N TYR A 124 -11.78 9.48 -32.86
CA TYR A 124 -11.98 8.08 -33.20
C TYR A 124 -11.89 7.18 -31.97
N LEU A 125 -10.84 7.34 -31.14
CA LEU A 125 -10.69 6.56 -29.92
C LEU A 125 -11.86 6.75 -28.94
N ASN A 126 -12.33 7.99 -28.77
CA ASN A 126 -13.52 8.26 -27.95
C ASN A 126 -14.74 7.50 -28.48
N PHE A 127 -15.00 7.58 -29.78
CA PHE A 127 -16.09 6.84 -30.41
C PHE A 127 -15.98 5.33 -30.16
N ARG A 128 -14.79 4.74 -30.37
CA ARG A 128 -14.58 3.28 -30.19
C ARG A 128 -14.66 2.84 -28.74
N ASN A 129 -14.23 3.66 -27.78
CA ASN A 129 -14.29 3.33 -26.35
C ASN A 129 -15.69 3.49 -25.76
N GLU A 130 -16.49 4.42 -26.30
CA GLU A 130 -17.83 4.69 -25.81
C GLU A 130 -18.89 3.78 -26.45
N THR A 131 -18.64 3.25 -27.65
CA THR A 131 -19.63 2.50 -28.43
C THR A 131 -19.22 1.06 -28.67
N ASN A 132 -20.18 0.12 -28.69
CA ASN A 132 -19.95 -1.30 -28.98
C ASN A 132 -20.65 -1.73 -30.30
N PHE A 133 -20.46 -0.92 -31.35
CA PHE A 133 -21.23 -0.98 -32.61
C PHE A 133 -20.65 -1.92 -33.68
N ASP A 134 -19.56 -2.60 -33.36
CA ASP A 134 -18.71 -3.39 -34.26
C ASP A 134 -19.50 -4.46 -35.01
N PHE A 135 -20.55 -4.97 -34.39
CA PHE A 135 -21.29 -6.13 -34.86
C PHE A 135 -21.90 -5.95 -36.27
N TYR A 136 -22.37 -4.75 -36.62
CA TYR A 136 -23.16 -4.56 -37.84
C TYR A 136 -22.35 -4.11 -39.07
N LEU A 137 -21.14 -3.58 -38.87
CA LEU A 137 -20.20 -3.20 -39.92
C LEU A 137 -18.79 -3.76 -39.61
N GLN A 138 -18.76 -4.99 -39.10
CA GLN A 138 -17.55 -5.60 -38.54
C GLN A 138 -16.34 -5.56 -39.47
N PHE A 139 -16.51 -5.93 -40.73
CA PHE A 139 -15.41 -5.92 -41.71
C PHE A 139 -14.91 -4.51 -42.01
N PHE A 140 -15.81 -3.53 -42.04
CA PHE A 140 -15.43 -2.14 -42.28
C PHE A 140 -14.67 -1.56 -41.09
N PHE A 141 -15.20 -1.71 -39.87
CA PHE A 141 -14.53 -1.22 -38.67
C PHE A 141 -13.23 -1.95 -38.40
N PHE A 142 -13.14 -3.24 -38.72
CA PHE A 142 -11.89 -3.98 -38.65
C PHE A 142 -10.79 -3.36 -39.53
N GLU A 143 -11.09 -3.10 -40.81
CA GLU A 143 -10.11 -2.48 -41.72
C GLU A 143 -9.80 -1.02 -41.35
N LEU A 144 -10.78 -0.31 -40.80
CA LEU A 144 -10.61 1.03 -40.27
C LEU A 144 -9.69 1.06 -39.04
N ASP A 145 -9.97 0.23 -38.03
CA ASP A 145 -9.17 0.07 -36.81
C ASP A 145 -7.73 -0.31 -37.18
N ARG A 146 -7.55 -1.28 -38.09
CA ARG A 146 -6.24 -1.74 -38.55
C ARG A 146 -5.46 -0.61 -39.23
N THR A 147 -6.07 0.06 -40.20
CA THR A 147 -5.39 1.13 -40.96
C THR A 147 -5.06 2.32 -40.08
N LEU A 148 -5.97 2.74 -39.20
CA LEU A 148 -5.73 3.85 -38.28
C LEU A 148 -4.69 3.50 -37.21
N ASN A 149 -4.68 2.26 -36.70
CA ASN A 149 -3.62 1.79 -35.81
C ASN A 149 -2.24 1.86 -36.49
N GLU A 150 -2.11 1.31 -37.70
CA GLU A 150 -0.87 1.40 -38.49
C GLU A 150 -0.45 2.85 -38.73
N PHE A 151 -1.42 3.75 -38.96
CA PHE A 151 -1.17 5.17 -39.17
C PHE A 151 -0.68 5.89 -37.90
N TYR A 152 -1.41 5.76 -36.80
CA TYR A 152 -1.15 6.49 -35.56
C TYR A 152 -0.03 5.93 -34.70
N GLU A 153 0.36 4.66 -34.90
CA GLU A 153 1.53 4.06 -34.23
C GLU A 153 2.81 4.87 -34.52
N PHE A 154 2.90 5.50 -35.70
CA PHE A 154 4.00 6.39 -36.06
C PHE A 154 4.03 7.69 -35.22
N PHE A 155 2.87 8.16 -34.75
CA PHE A 155 2.71 9.43 -34.04
C PHE A 155 2.57 9.25 -32.51
N LYS A 156 3.10 8.15 -31.94
CA LYS A 156 3.02 7.90 -30.50
C LYS A 156 4.14 8.63 -29.72
N ASP A 157 3.78 9.21 -28.59
CA ASP A 157 4.73 9.88 -27.68
C ASP A 157 5.43 8.92 -26.69
N GLY A 158 5.00 7.65 -26.64
CA GLY A 158 5.55 6.64 -25.71
C GLY A 158 5.35 5.19 -26.18
N ASP A 159 5.66 4.23 -25.30
CA ASP A 159 5.61 2.80 -25.63
C ASP A 159 4.19 2.21 -25.67
N PHE A 160 3.18 2.97 -25.24
CA PHE A 160 1.80 2.52 -25.18
C PHE A 160 1.07 2.79 -26.51
N ASN A 161 0.45 1.75 -27.07
CA ASN A 161 -0.41 1.85 -28.25
C ASN A 161 -1.88 1.91 -27.79
N GLU A 162 -2.57 3.04 -27.98
CA GLU A 162 -3.97 3.18 -27.55
C GLU A 162 -4.96 2.34 -28.37
N PHE A 163 -4.59 1.95 -29.59
CA PHE A 163 -5.37 1.07 -30.46
C PHE A 163 -5.19 -0.41 -30.13
N SER A 164 -4.29 -0.79 -29.21
CA SER A 164 -4.11 -2.20 -28.80
C SER A 164 -5.40 -2.82 -28.23
N LYS A 165 -6.32 -1.99 -27.71
CA LYS A 165 -7.63 -2.41 -27.22
C LYS A 165 -8.62 -2.77 -28.34
N LEU A 166 -8.37 -2.30 -29.57
CA LEU A 166 -9.24 -2.45 -30.73
C LEU A 166 -8.79 -3.57 -31.69
N GLN A 167 -7.59 -4.12 -31.48
CA GLN A 167 -7.05 -5.17 -32.34
C GLN A 167 -7.82 -6.49 -32.16
N THR A 168 -8.45 -6.95 -33.24
CA THR A 168 -8.91 -8.34 -33.34
C THR A 168 -7.75 -9.26 -33.74
N ASN A 169 -7.73 -10.46 -33.17
CA ASN A 169 -6.66 -11.44 -33.39
C ASN A 169 -6.61 -11.88 -34.87
N VAL A 170 -5.66 -11.32 -35.63
CA VAL A 170 -5.40 -11.76 -37.00
C VAL A 170 -4.60 -13.05 -36.97
N VAL A 171 -5.21 -14.13 -37.44
CA VAL A 171 -4.53 -15.42 -37.61
C VAL A 171 -4.23 -15.62 -39.09
N THR A 172 -2.95 -15.60 -39.44
CA THR A 172 -2.51 -15.95 -40.80
C THR A 172 -2.81 -17.43 -41.07
N VAL A 173 -3.61 -17.69 -42.10
CA VAL A 173 -3.93 -19.04 -42.54
C VAL A 173 -2.77 -19.54 -43.41
N GLU A 174 -2.02 -20.51 -42.88
CA GLU A 174 -0.82 -21.07 -43.55
C GLU A 174 -1.19 -21.86 -44.82
N SER A 175 -2.38 -22.47 -44.86
CA SER A 175 -2.94 -23.15 -46.05
C SER A 175 -4.46 -23.23 -45.99
N LEU A 176 -5.14 -23.25 -47.15
CA LEU A 176 -6.60 -23.37 -47.24
C LEU A 176 -7.10 -24.83 -47.19
N ASP A 177 -6.23 -25.80 -46.91
CA ASP A 177 -6.64 -27.17 -46.68
C ASP A 177 -7.27 -27.36 -45.29
N LYS A 178 -7.88 -28.52 -45.05
CA LYS A 178 -8.57 -28.83 -43.79
C LYS A 178 -7.66 -28.68 -42.57
N GLN A 179 -6.38 -29.03 -42.68
CA GLN A 179 -5.42 -28.90 -41.57
C GLN A 179 -5.03 -27.45 -41.31
N GLY A 180 -4.80 -26.66 -42.35
CA GLY A 180 -4.52 -25.23 -42.26
C GLY A 180 -5.69 -24.44 -41.68
N ILE A 181 -6.92 -24.76 -42.12
CA ILE A 181 -8.14 -24.20 -41.56
C ILE A 181 -8.35 -24.66 -40.12
N GLU A 182 -8.19 -25.94 -39.78
CA GLU A 182 -8.32 -26.42 -38.39
C GLU A 182 -7.28 -25.77 -37.47
N LYS A 183 -6.04 -25.56 -37.94
CA LYS A 183 -4.99 -24.88 -37.18
C LYS A 183 -5.31 -23.40 -36.98
N ALA A 184 -5.83 -22.72 -38.01
CA ALA A 184 -6.27 -21.33 -37.91
C ALA A 184 -7.49 -21.19 -36.99
N VAL A 185 -8.48 -22.07 -37.11
CA VAL A 185 -9.65 -22.14 -36.24
C VAL A 185 -9.23 -22.44 -34.80
N ARG A 186 -8.29 -23.35 -34.53
CA ARG A 186 -7.74 -23.57 -33.18
C ARG A 186 -7.04 -22.35 -32.60
N LYS A 187 -6.32 -21.57 -33.42
CA LYS A 187 -5.70 -20.30 -32.98
C LYS A 187 -6.78 -19.24 -32.70
N LEU A 188 -7.86 -19.21 -33.49
CA LEU A 188 -9.00 -18.30 -33.30
C LEU A 188 -9.88 -18.68 -32.10
N THR A 189 -10.15 -19.97 -31.88
CA THR A 189 -11.01 -20.49 -30.80
C THR A 189 -10.26 -20.73 -29.50
N GLY A 190 -8.94 -20.95 -29.54
CA GLY A 190 -8.09 -20.97 -28.34
C GLY A 190 -7.95 -19.61 -27.67
N ASN A 191 -8.20 -18.52 -28.42
CA ASN A 191 -8.11 -17.15 -27.93
C ASN A 191 -9.44 -16.60 -27.35
N SER A 192 -10.45 -17.43 -27.09
CA SER A 192 -11.75 -16.95 -26.57
C SER A 192 -11.74 -16.47 -25.12
N ASN A 193 -10.59 -16.50 -24.42
CA ASN A 193 -10.41 -15.88 -23.11
C ASN A 193 -9.18 -14.96 -23.14
N ASN A 194 -9.29 -13.81 -23.81
CA ASN A 194 -8.32 -12.71 -23.71
C ASN A 194 -8.34 -12.13 -22.29
N LEU A 195 -7.69 -12.79 -21.35
CA LEU A 195 -7.36 -12.21 -20.05
C LEU A 195 -6.34 -11.09 -20.30
N HIS A 196 -6.82 -9.86 -20.35
CA HIS A 196 -6.00 -8.66 -20.33
C HIS A 196 -6.25 -7.95 -18.99
N PHE A 197 -5.17 -7.49 -18.35
CA PHE A 197 -5.24 -6.75 -17.10
C PHE A 197 -4.48 -5.45 -17.33
N GLU A 198 -5.10 -4.32 -17.04
CA GLU A 198 -4.48 -3.00 -17.21
C GLU A 198 -3.44 -2.77 -16.11
N THR A 199 -3.67 -3.38 -14.94
CA THR A 199 -2.83 -3.19 -13.76
C THR A 199 -2.46 -4.51 -13.07
N PHE A 200 -1.29 -4.54 -12.43
CA PHE A 200 -0.87 -5.70 -11.62
C PHE A 200 -1.88 -6.06 -10.50
N PRO A 201 -2.53 -5.10 -9.80
CA PRO A 201 -3.60 -5.40 -8.85
C PRO A 201 -4.80 -6.14 -9.47
N GLU A 202 -5.25 -5.78 -10.67
CA GLU A 202 -6.33 -6.49 -11.37
C GLU A 202 -5.94 -7.94 -11.67
N PHE A 203 -4.75 -8.11 -12.26
CA PHE A 203 -4.15 -9.42 -12.53
C PHE A 203 -4.11 -10.30 -11.27
N LEU A 204 -3.60 -9.74 -10.17
CA LEU A 204 -3.45 -10.45 -8.91
C LEU A 204 -4.81 -10.81 -8.30
N ASN A 205 -5.77 -9.88 -8.31
CA ASN A 205 -7.11 -10.11 -7.75
C ASN A 205 -7.88 -11.17 -8.54
N TYR A 206 -7.79 -11.14 -9.87
CA TYR A 206 -8.37 -12.18 -10.71
C TYR A 206 -7.81 -13.55 -10.36
N LEU A 207 -6.47 -13.70 -10.32
CA LEU A 207 -5.87 -14.99 -10.02
C LEU A 207 -6.16 -15.47 -8.59
N LYS A 208 -6.25 -14.56 -7.61
CA LYS A 208 -6.66 -14.93 -6.24
C LYS A 208 -8.02 -15.61 -6.24
N LYS A 209 -8.99 -15.05 -6.97
CA LYS A 209 -10.33 -15.62 -7.13
C LYS A 209 -10.29 -17.00 -7.79
N GLU A 210 -9.50 -17.16 -8.85
CA GLU A 210 -9.34 -18.45 -9.54
C GLU A 210 -8.72 -19.54 -8.64
N THR A 211 -7.90 -19.15 -7.65
CA THR A 211 -7.25 -20.11 -6.74
C THR A 211 -8.13 -20.60 -5.58
N GLU A 212 -9.33 -20.02 -5.38
CA GLU A 212 -10.23 -20.42 -4.30
C GLU A 212 -10.65 -21.89 -4.41
N THR A 213 -10.86 -22.37 -5.64
CA THR A 213 -11.27 -23.75 -5.95
C THR A 213 -10.10 -24.71 -6.22
N PHE A 214 -8.86 -24.21 -6.23
CA PHE A 214 -7.68 -24.96 -6.65
C PHE A 214 -7.01 -25.69 -5.47
N GLU A 215 -7.17 -27.00 -5.32
CA GLU A 215 -6.49 -27.74 -4.25
C GLU A 215 -4.98 -27.89 -4.53
N LEU A 216 -4.15 -27.73 -3.49
CA LEU A 216 -2.69 -27.82 -3.58
C LEU A 216 -2.14 -28.90 -2.65
N GLU A 217 -1.34 -29.79 -3.23
CA GLU A 217 -0.47 -30.72 -2.51
C GLU A 217 0.98 -30.53 -2.97
N THR A 218 1.55 -29.35 -2.72
CA THR A 218 2.95 -29.06 -3.10
C THR A 218 3.82 -28.75 -1.89
N GLU A 219 5.12 -28.98 -2.02
CA GLU A 219 6.11 -28.72 -0.96
C GLU A 219 6.05 -27.29 -0.39
N PRO A 220 5.91 -26.22 -1.20
CA PRO A 220 5.72 -24.86 -0.68
C PRO A 220 4.48 -24.72 0.21
N PHE A 221 3.39 -25.42 -0.11
CA PHE A 221 2.18 -25.43 0.69
C PHE A 221 2.39 -26.16 2.03
N ARG A 222 3.19 -27.25 2.03
CA ARG A 222 3.61 -27.94 3.26
C ARG A 222 4.41 -27.00 4.18
N ILE A 223 5.32 -26.20 3.64
CA ILE A 223 6.10 -25.22 4.42
C ILE A 223 5.18 -24.14 5.01
N LEU A 224 4.23 -23.62 4.22
CA LEU A 224 3.23 -22.66 4.70
C LEU A 224 2.45 -23.23 5.90
N ASN A 225 1.93 -24.46 5.78
CA ASN A 225 1.19 -25.11 6.86
C ASN A 225 2.04 -25.31 8.13
N LEU A 226 3.33 -25.66 7.98
CA LEU A 226 4.24 -25.75 9.12
C LEU A 226 4.41 -24.41 9.84
N GLN A 227 4.52 -23.31 9.10
CA GLN A 227 4.62 -21.98 9.69
C GLN A 227 3.32 -21.52 10.34
N GLN A 228 2.17 -21.91 9.78
CA GLN A 228 0.87 -21.67 10.40
C GLN A 228 0.74 -22.41 11.74
N ILE A 229 1.07 -23.71 11.78
CA ILE A 229 1.09 -24.50 13.02
C ILE A 229 2.06 -23.89 14.03
N LYS A 230 3.24 -23.42 13.58
CA LYS A 230 4.21 -22.74 14.44
C LYS A 230 3.63 -21.47 15.04
N LEU A 231 2.97 -20.62 14.24
CA LEU A 231 2.33 -19.41 14.73
C LEU A 231 1.20 -19.71 15.71
N GLU A 232 0.37 -20.71 15.42
CA GLU A 232 -0.75 -21.13 16.25
C GLU A 232 -0.29 -21.55 17.64
N ASN A 233 0.81 -22.30 17.71
CA ASN A 233 1.42 -22.80 18.95
C ASN A 233 2.44 -21.84 19.58
N ALA A 234 2.75 -20.71 18.94
CA ALA A 234 3.75 -19.78 19.44
C ALA A 234 3.33 -19.20 20.80
N THR A 235 4.17 -19.40 21.81
CA THR A 235 3.93 -18.91 23.18
C THR A 235 4.85 -17.77 23.58
N ILE A 236 5.91 -17.55 22.81
CA ILE A 236 6.93 -16.53 23.06
C ILE A 236 7.10 -15.62 21.84
N GLN A 237 7.48 -14.37 22.12
CA GLN A 237 7.61 -13.32 21.11
C GLN A 237 8.57 -13.68 19.96
N SER A 238 9.69 -14.34 20.28
CA SER A 238 10.70 -14.72 19.28
C SER A 238 10.18 -15.70 18.23
N GLU A 239 9.24 -16.58 18.58
CA GLU A 239 8.62 -17.52 17.62
C GLU A 239 7.70 -16.78 16.65
N ILE A 240 6.97 -15.79 17.14
CA ILE A 240 6.09 -14.93 16.32
C ILE A 240 6.93 -14.05 15.38
N ASP A 241 8.01 -13.46 15.90
CA ASP A 241 8.93 -12.65 15.10
C ASP A 241 9.57 -13.47 13.97
N GLU A 242 9.94 -14.72 14.25
CA GLU A 242 10.48 -15.62 13.22
C GLU A 242 9.45 -15.88 12.10
N VAL A 243 8.20 -16.21 12.45
CA VAL A 243 7.12 -16.40 11.47
C VAL A 243 6.85 -15.11 10.68
N LEU A 244 6.87 -13.96 11.35
CA LEU A 244 6.65 -12.65 10.74
C LEU A 244 7.72 -12.34 9.68
N VAL A 245 9.00 -12.49 10.03
CA VAL A 245 10.13 -12.26 9.10
C VAL A 245 10.10 -13.26 7.95
N PHE A 246 9.80 -14.53 8.24
CA PHE A 246 9.71 -15.57 7.22
C PHE A 246 8.61 -15.27 6.20
N SER A 247 7.40 -14.97 6.70
CA SER A 247 6.24 -14.66 5.85
C SER A 247 6.43 -13.36 5.05
N GLU A 248 7.03 -12.32 5.62
CA GLU A 248 7.36 -11.08 4.90
C GLU A 248 8.28 -11.33 3.70
N ASN A 249 9.35 -12.11 3.91
CA ASN A 249 10.28 -12.46 2.84
C ASN A 249 9.60 -13.29 1.75
N ALA A 250 8.77 -14.27 2.12
CA ALA A 250 8.03 -15.08 1.17
C ALA A 250 7.04 -14.26 0.32
N VAL A 251 6.27 -13.35 0.96
CA VAL A 251 5.37 -12.41 0.26
C VAL A 251 6.15 -11.57 -0.76
N LYS A 252 7.31 -11.02 -0.35
CA LYS A 252 8.15 -10.19 -1.22
C LYS A 252 8.65 -10.96 -2.44
N GLU A 253 9.18 -12.17 -2.24
CA GLU A 253 9.70 -13.01 -3.31
C GLU A 253 8.61 -13.42 -4.30
N LEU A 254 7.47 -13.92 -3.79
CA LEU A 254 6.37 -14.38 -4.63
C LEU A 254 5.73 -13.22 -5.40
N LYS A 255 5.55 -12.05 -4.76
CA LYS A 255 5.08 -10.84 -5.44
C LYS A 255 6.00 -10.44 -6.59
N GLN A 256 7.32 -10.52 -6.41
CA GLN A 256 8.28 -10.23 -7.47
C GLN A 256 8.14 -11.20 -8.64
N LYS A 257 7.98 -12.51 -8.38
CA LYS A 257 7.72 -13.52 -9.44
C LYS A 257 6.43 -13.23 -10.20
N LEU A 258 5.38 -12.81 -9.50
CA LEU A 258 4.10 -12.46 -10.10
C LEU A 258 4.19 -11.18 -10.94
N ILE A 259 4.90 -10.15 -10.47
CA ILE A 259 5.15 -8.93 -11.24
C ILE A 259 5.92 -9.25 -12.52
N LEU A 260 6.99 -10.06 -12.44
CA LEU A 260 7.72 -10.49 -13.62
C LEU A 260 6.85 -11.29 -14.59
N SER A 261 5.94 -12.12 -14.07
CA SER A 261 4.99 -12.86 -14.90
C SER A 261 3.98 -11.93 -15.59
N PHE A 262 3.55 -10.88 -14.90
CA PHE A 262 2.67 -9.83 -15.43
C PHE A 262 3.36 -8.98 -16.49
N SER A 263 4.52 -8.38 -16.17
CA SER A 263 5.25 -7.49 -17.08
C SER A 263 5.72 -8.15 -18.36
N ASN A 264 6.04 -9.45 -18.31
CA ASN A 264 6.43 -10.22 -19.49
C ASN A 264 5.25 -10.86 -20.21
N GLU A 265 4.02 -10.58 -19.78
CA GLU A 265 2.80 -11.18 -20.32
C GLU A 265 2.80 -12.72 -20.28
N ASN A 266 3.61 -13.34 -19.41
CA ASN A 266 3.72 -14.80 -19.27
C ASN A 266 2.42 -15.45 -18.77
N TYR A 267 1.46 -14.66 -18.30
CA TYR A 267 0.12 -15.15 -17.98
C TYR A 267 -0.75 -15.37 -19.23
N LYS A 268 -0.37 -14.80 -20.39
CA LYS A 268 -1.06 -15.01 -21.68
C LYS A 268 -0.67 -16.33 -22.36
N THR A 269 0.44 -16.97 -21.95
CA THR A 269 0.84 -18.26 -22.51
C THR A 269 -0.10 -19.35 -21.98
N GLN A 270 -1.19 -19.61 -22.69
CA GLN A 270 -2.08 -20.72 -22.36
C GLN A 270 -1.34 -22.05 -22.50
N TYR A 271 -1.40 -22.88 -21.45
CA TYR A 271 -1.35 -24.33 -21.65
C TYR A 271 -2.70 -24.73 -22.27
N ASN A 272 -2.74 -25.79 -23.09
CA ASN A 272 -3.93 -26.27 -23.86
C ASN A 272 -5.24 -26.50 -23.03
N ALA A 273 -5.28 -26.16 -21.74
CA ALA A 273 -6.40 -26.32 -20.81
C ALA A 273 -6.67 -25.10 -19.88
N GLY A 274 -6.07 -23.91 -20.10
CA GLY A 274 -6.36 -22.70 -19.31
C GLY A 274 -5.14 -21.96 -18.75
N LEU A 275 -5.34 -21.23 -17.64
CA LEU A 275 -4.27 -20.52 -16.91
C LEU A 275 -3.14 -21.47 -16.51
N ASN A 276 -1.90 -20.97 -16.54
CA ASN A 276 -0.73 -21.75 -16.15
C ASN A 276 -0.90 -22.27 -14.70
N PRO A 277 -0.97 -23.59 -14.47
CA PRO A 277 -1.18 -24.15 -13.13
C PRO A 277 -0.11 -23.74 -12.13
N ARG A 278 1.14 -23.51 -12.58
CA ARG A 278 2.21 -23.00 -11.73
C ARG A 278 1.96 -21.57 -11.27
N LEU A 279 1.30 -20.75 -12.10
CA LEU A 279 0.97 -19.38 -11.74
C LEU A 279 -0.14 -19.36 -10.69
N LEU A 280 -1.15 -20.21 -10.83
CA LEU A 280 -2.20 -20.42 -9.82
C LEU A 280 -1.60 -20.93 -8.50
N GLU A 281 -0.67 -21.88 -8.56
CA GLU A 281 0.06 -22.36 -7.39
C GLU A 281 0.80 -21.20 -6.67
N ILE A 282 1.57 -20.40 -7.40
CA ILE A 282 2.30 -19.25 -6.84
C ILE A 282 1.34 -18.27 -6.16
N VAL A 283 0.19 -17.95 -6.77
CA VAL A 283 -0.79 -17.01 -6.21
C VAL A 283 -1.45 -17.55 -4.95
N LYS A 284 -1.76 -18.86 -4.91
CA LYS A 284 -2.35 -19.47 -3.72
C LYS A 284 -1.37 -19.49 -2.56
N ILE A 285 -0.11 -19.86 -2.80
CA ILE A 285 0.96 -19.80 -1.79
C ILE A 285 1.18 -18.36 -1.31
N PHE A 286 1.21 -17.41 -2.24
CA PHE A 286 1.33 -15.98 -1.94
C PHE A 286 0.22 -15.49 -1.01
N SER A 287 -1.03 -15.85 -1.32
CA SER A 287 -2.20 -15.46 -0.52
C SER A 287 -2.13 -16.05 0.89
N GLY A 288 -1.69 -17.30 1.00
CA GLY A 288 -1.44 -17.95 2.29
C GLY A 288 -0.39 -17.24 3.14
N TYR A 289 0.74 -16.84 2.54
CA TYR A 289 1.76 -16.07 3.27
C TYR A 289 1.33 -14.64 3.61
N GLU A 290 0.51 -13.97 2.79
CA GLU A 290 -0.07 -12.67 3.13
C GLU A 290 -0.99 -12.75 4.37
N MET A 291 -1.82 -13.80 4.44
CA MET A 291 -2.66 -14.06 5.61
C MET A 291 -1.81 -14.34 6.83
N LEU A 292 -0.83 -15.25 6.72
CA LEU A 292 0.07 -15.62 7.81
C LEU A 292 0.86 -14.42 8.35
N TYR A 293 1.37 -13.56 7.45
CA TYR A 293 2.05 -12.32 7.82
C TYR A 293 1.14 -11.39 8.62
N THR A 294 -0.11 -11.22 8.15
CA THR A 294 -1.10 -10.37 8.81
C THR A 294 -1.44 -10.90 10.21
N ASP A 295 -1.62 -12.21 10.34
CA ASP A 295 -1.91 -12.86 11.62
C ASP A 295 -0.73 -12.77 12.59
N ALA A 296 0.49 -13.02 12.11
CA ALA A 296 1.70 -12.87 12.92
C ALA A 296 1.85 -11.43 13.43
N LYS A 297 1.61 -10.44 12.57
CA LYS A 297 1.67 -9.01 12.93
C LYS A 297 0.63 -8.64 13.99
N ASN A 298 -0.59 -9.15 13.86
CA ASN A 298 -1.67 -8.90 14.83
C ASN A 298 -1.38 -9.57 16.18
N ARG A 299 -0.88 -10.82 16.19
CA ARG A 299 -0.47 -11.50 17.42
C ARG A 299 0.71 -10.80 18.10
N ASN A 300 1.72 -10.41 17.32
CA ASN A 300 2.87 -9.64 17.80
C ASN A 300 2.42 -8.35 18.51
N LYS A 301 1.55 -7.57 17.86
CA LYS A 301 0.96 -6.36 18.46
C LYS A 301 0.24 -6.67 19.78
N LYS A 302 -0.57 -7.73 19.83
CA LYS A 302 -1.29 -8.12 21.05
C LYS A 302 -0.35 -8.53 22.18
N ILE A 303 0.73 -9.25 21.91
CA ILE A 303 1.72 -9.60 22.94
C ILE A 303 2.45 -8.36 23.42
N ILE A 304 2.88 -7.47 22.52
CA ILE A 304 3.48 -6.19 22.90
C ILE A 304 2.52 -5.35 23.76
N ASP A 305 1.24 -5.30 23.38
CA ASP A 305 0.21 -4.59 24.15
C ASP A 305 0.01 -5.23 25.53
N ILE A 306 0.01 -6.57 25.62
CA ILE A 306 -0.09 -7.32 26.89
C ILE A 306 1.18 -7.15 27.73
N GLU A 307 2.38 -7.19 27.17
CA GLU A 307 3.64 -6.98 27.89
C GLU A 307 3.76 -5.53 28.37
N ASN A 308 3.31 -4.57 27.56
CA ASN A 308 3.24 -3.16 27.96
C ASN A 308 2.17 -2.93 29.04
N TYR A 309 1.06 -3.66 29.00
CA TYR A 309 0.01 -3.62 30.01
C TYR A 309 0.40 -4.35 31.31
N ASN A 310 1.10 -5.49 31.20
CA ASN A 310 1.52 -6.33 32.32
C ASN A 310 2.85 -5.90 32.96
N LYS A 311 3.58 -4.96 32.35
CA LYS A 311 4.66 -4.24 33.02
C LYS A 311 4.01 -3.27 34.01
N PHE A 312 3.58 -3.79 35.17
CA PHE A 312 2.98 -3.01 36.25
C PHE A 312 3.65 -1.64 36.31
N LEU A 313 2.83 -0.60 36.21
CA LEU A 313 3.23 0.76 36.44
C LEU A 313 4.08 0.79 37.73
N GLU A 314 5.22 1.46 37.73
CA GLU A 314 6.10 1.48 38.92
C GLU A 314 5.35 2.04 40.14
N SER A 315 4.37 2.93 39.88
CA SER A 315 3.44 3.43 40.88
C SER A 315 2.59 2.31 41.50
N GLU A 316 2.09 1.36 40.71
CA GLU A 316 1.32 0.20 41.20
C GLU A 316 2.20 -0.79 41.96
N LYS A 317 3.42 -1.05 41.48
CA LYS A 317 4.39 -1.88 42.22
C LYS A 317 4.69 -1.28 43.59
N TYR A 318 4.89 0.04 43.64
CA TYR A 318 5.10 0.75 44.90
C TYR A 318 3.86 0.63 45.80
N GLU A 319 2.66 0.87 45.27
CA GLU A 319 1.42 0.74 46.02
C GLU A 319 1.25 -0.66 46.61
N GLN A 320 1.40 -1.70 45.79
CA GLN A 320 1.33 -3.09 46.20
C GLN A 320 2.34 -3.42 47.30
N SER A 321 3.59 -2.93 47.18
CA SER A 321 4.64 -3.15 48.18
C SER A 321 4.36 -2.51 49.55
N LYS A 322 3.44 -1.54 49.60
CA LYS A 322 3.09 -0.79 50.80
C LYS A 322 1.68 -1.12 51.30
N ARG A 323 0.89 -1.87 50.53
CA ARG A 323 -0.46 -2.30 50.93
C ARG A 323 -0.35 -3.24 52.12
N VAL A 324 -1.25 -3.05 53.08
CA VAL A 324 -1.39 -3.94 54.24
C VAL A 324 -2.77 -4.56 54.23
N PHE A 325 -2.84 -5.83 54.59
CA PHE A 325 -4.10 -6.54 54.75
C PHE A 325 -4.60 -6.38 56.18
N ILE A 326 -5.83 -5.90 56.33
CA ILE A 326 -6.50 -5.75 57.63
C ILE A 326 -7.84 -6.47 57.59
N LYS A 327 -8.32 -6.90 58.76
CA LYS A 327 -9.65 -7.49 58.89
C LYS A 327 -10.69 -6.38 59.09
N ALA A 328 -11.79 -6.46 58.35
CA ALA A 328 -12.88 -5.51 58.47
C ALA A 328 -13.51 -5.55 59.86
N ASN A 329 -13.59 -4.41 60.54
CA ASN A 329 -14.46 -4.25 61.70
C ASN A 329 -15.90 -3.98 61.22
N LYS A 330 -16.86 -3.87 62.15
CA LYS A 330 -18.26 -3.60 61.81
C LYS A 330 -18.48 -2.35 60.95
N GLU A 331 -17.72 -1.27 61.19
CA GLU A 331 -17.83 -0.01 60.45
C GLU A 331 -17.26 -0.14 59.03
N ASP A 332 -16.09 -0.75 58.87
CA ASP A 332 -15.48 -1.04 57.57
C ASP A 332 -16.31 -2.00 56.75
N ALA A 333 -16.86 -3.05 57.37
CA ALA A 333 -17.77 -4.01 56.75
C ALA A 333 -18.99 -3.31 56.16
N GLN A 334 -19.60 -2.40 56.93
CA GLN A 334 -20.72 -1.59 56.47
C GLN A 334 -20.33 -0.62 55.34
N ARG A 335 -19.19 0.06 55.46
CA ARG A 335 -18.71 1.06 54.48
C ARG A 335 -18.30 0.44 53.14
N LEU A 336 -17.69 -0.75 53.17
CA LEU A 336 -17.12 -1.42 52.00
C LEU A 336 -18.05 -2.51 51.42
N GLY A 337 -19.13 -2.87 52.12
CA GLY A 337 -20.04 -3.94 51.69
C GLY A 337 -19.43 -5.35 51.79
N ILE A 338 -18.54 -5.56 52.75
CA ILE A 338 -17.86 -6.86 53.01
C ILE A 338 -18.27 -7.42 54.38
N ARG A 339 -17.97 -8.68 54.67
CA ARG A 339 -18.34 -9.27 55.98
C ARG A 339 -17.39 -8.79 57.08
N GLU A 340 -17.91 -8.62 58.30
CA GLU A 340 -17.06 -8.40 59.47
C GLU A 340 -16.08 -9.57 59.63
N GLY A 341 -14.80 -9.26 59.81
CA GLY A 341 -13.70 -10.21 59.86
C GLY A 341 -13.06 -10.56 58.51
N GLU A 342 -13.66 -10.16 57.38
CA GLU A 342 -13.11 -10.38 56.04
C GLU A 342 -11.85 -9.53 55.81
N SER A 343 -10.82 -10.12 55.21
CA SER A 343 -9.56 -9.43 54.95
C SER A 343 -9.67 -8.56 53.70
N TYR A 344 -9.25 -7.30 53.81
CA TYR A 344 -9.13 -6.38 52.68
C TYR A 344 -7.81 -5.63 52.74
N SER A 345 -7.34 -5.11 51.59
CA SER A 345 -6.08 -4.37 51.53
C SER A 345 -6.31 -2.87 51.54
N ILE A 346 -5.50 -2.16 52.32
CA ILE A 346 -5.45 -0.69 52.35
C ILE A 346 -4.05 -0.20 51.99
N PHE A 347 -3.98 1.01 51.45
CA PHE A 347 -2.72 1.73 51.24
C PHE A 347 -2.56 2.77 52.37
N PRO A 348 -1.88 2.42 53.48
CA PRO A 348 -1.94 3.16 54.75
C PRO A 348 -1.42 4.59 54.62
N GLN A 349 -1.97 5.57 55.33
CA GLN A 349 -1.45 6.95 55.26
C GLN A 349 0.01 7.04 55.73
N PRO A 350 0.84 7.90 55.13
CA PRO A 350 2.23 8.11 55.57
C PRO A 350 2.27 8.62 57.00
N LYS A 351 3.19 8.10 57.82
CA LYS A 351 3.28 8.42 59.25
C LYS A 351 4.13 9.66 59.54
N ASN A 352 5.00 10.00 58.60
CA ASN A 352 5.95 11.09 58.72
C ASN A 352 6.18 11.73 57.35
N LYS A 353 6.90 12.85 57.37
CA LYS A 353 7.25 13.63 56.18
C LYS A 353 8.02 12.79 55.15
N GLU A 354 8.97 11.98 55.60
CA GLU A 354 9.83 11.19 54.73
C GLU A 354 9.03 10.16 53.93
N GLU A 355 8.10 9.45 54.58
CA GLU A 355 7.16 8.53 53.93
C GLU A 355 6.20 9.28 52.99
N ALA A 356 5.77 10.50 53.37
CA ALA A 356 4.91 11.33 52.53
C ALA A 356 5.61 11.76 51.23
N ILE A 357 6.87 12.18 51.31
CA ILE A 357 7.69 12.53 50.14
C ILE A 357 7.98 11.29 49.29
N GLU A 358 8.30 10.16 49.93
CA GLU A 358 8.50 8.90 49.20
C GLU A 358 7.24 8.51 48.42
N ARG A 359 6.07 8.50 49.08
CA ARG A 359 4.78 8.22 48.43
C ARG A 359 4.48 9.22 47.32
N PHE A 360 4.70 10.51 47.54
CA PHE A 360 4.46 11.54 46.54
C PHE A 360 5.26 11.30 45.25
N LYS A 361 6.56 10.99 45.39
CA LYS A 361 7.47 10.78 44.25
C LYS A 361 7.23 9.44 43.57
N LYS A 362 7.08 8.35 44.33
CA LYS A 362 6.99 6.98 43.80
C LYS A 362 5.58 6.53 43.42
N HIS A 363 4.54 7.18 43.95
CA HIS A 363 3.14 6.83 43.66
C HIS A 363 2.41 7.94 42.92
N ARG A 364 2.02 9.01 43.63
CA ARG A 364 1.06 10.01 43.12
C ARG A 364 1.60 10.70 41.86
N SER A 365 2.82 11.21 41.91
CA SER A 365 3.45 11.87 40.74
C SER A 365 3.86 10.86 39.66
N LYS A 366 4.30 9.66 40.06
CA LYS A 366 4.67 8.60 39.11
C LYS A 366 3.47 8.17 38.25
N ARG A 367 2.29 8.01 38.86
CA ARG A 367 1.05 7.66 38.17
C ARG A 367 0.64 8.70 37.13
N VAL A 368 0.77 9.99 37.47
CA VAL A 368 0.52 11.08 36.51
C VAL A 368 1.54 11.05 35.36
N PHE A 369 2.82 10.84 35.67
CA PHE A 369 3.87 10.69 34.65
C PHE A 369 3.60 9.51 33.71
N GLU A 370 3.19 8.36 34.25
CA GLU A 370 2.87 7.16 33.46
C GLU A 370 1.69 7.40 32.51
N SER A 371 0.67 8.14 32.97
CA SER A 371 -0.43 8.58 32.11
C SER A 371 0.05 9.52 31.00
N MET A 372 0.90 10.52 31.31
CA MET A 372 1.49 11.42 30.32
C MET A 372 2.32 10.66 29.28
N LYS A 373 3.14 9.69 29.73
CA LYS A 373 3.94 8.82 28.87
C LYS A 373 3.05 8.02 27.92
N GLN A 374 1.95 7.44 28.41
CA GLN A 374 1.02 6.68 27.57
C GLN A 374 0.32 7.58 26.54
N ILE A 375 -0.11 8.78 26.93
CA ILE A 375 -0.72 9.75 26.02
C ILE A 375 0.27 10.12 24.90
N PHE A 376 1.53 10.36 25.25
CA PHE A 376 2.57 10.66 24.27
C PHE A 376 2.79 9.49 23.30
N ILE A 377 2.93 8.26 23.80
CA ILE A 377 3.11 7.06 22.96
C ILE A 377 1.91 6.86 22.03
N ASN A 378 0.69 7.01 22.53
CA ASN A 378 -0.52 6.89 21.73
C ASN A 378 -0.58 7.96 20.63
N LYS A 379 -0.09 9.17 20.90
CA LYS A 379 -0.12 10.30 19.96
C LYS A 379 0.98 10.22 18.89
N TYR A 380 2.17 9.73 19.25
CA TYR A 380 3.36 9.84 18.40
C TYR A 380 4.05 8.52 18.06
N SER A 381 3.45 7.39 18.44
CA SER A 381 4.03 6.03 18.46
C SER A 381 5.15 5.83 19.50
N ASP A 382 5.65 4.60 19.60
CA ASP A 382 6.75 4.19 20.46
C ASP A 382 8.12 4.76 20.00
N LYS A 383 8.20 5.19 18.73
CA LYS A 383 9.40 5.74 18.07
C LYS A 383 9.13 7.15 17.53
N PRO A 384 8.93 8.15 18.40
CA PRO A 384 8.75 9.53 17.98
C PRO A 384 10.00 10.06 17.25
N SER A 385 9.82 11.00 16.32
CA SER A 385 10.96 11.71 15.71
C SER A 385 11.68 12.60 16.72
N ALA A 386 12.98 12.86 16.51
CA ALA A 386 13.73 13.81 17.35
C ALA A 386 13.11 15.21 17.38
N LYS A 387 12.51 15.65 16.27
CA LYS A 387 11.80 16.93 16.23
C LYS A 387 10.65 16.95 17.24
N ILE A 388 9.83 15.90 17.29
CA ILE A 388 8.72 15.79 18.24
C ILE A 388 9.24 15.82 19.68
N ILE A 389 10.29 15.05 19.99
CA ILE A 389 10.90 15.05 21.34
C ILE A 389 11.42 16.45 21.71
N GLN A 390 12.11 17.11 20.78
CA GLN A 390 12.68 18.44 21.01
C GLN A 390 11.60 19.51 21.17
N ASP A 391 10.51 19.44 20.42
CA ASP A 391 9.38 20.38 20.53
C ASP A 391 8.69 20.28 21.90
N GLU A 392 8.47 19.06 22.42
CA GLU A 392 7.93 18.85 23.76
C GLU A 392 8.90 19.34 24.85
N LEU A 393 10.20 19.06 24.70
CA LEU A 393 11.22 19.57 25.62
C LEU A 393 11.30 21.10 25.60
N ASN A 394 11.21 21.74 24.43
CA ASN A 394 11.24 23.20 24.31
C ASN A 394 10.12 23.85 25.12
N ARG A 395 8.90 23.30 25.07
CA ARG A 395 7.77 23.80 25.88
C ARG A 395 8.05 23.70 27.38
N ILE A 396 8.62 22.58 27.81
CA ILE A 396 9.03 22.36 29.21
C ILE A 396 10.11 23.37 29.62
N TYR A 397 11.13 23.58 28.79
CA TYR A 397 12.21 24.52 29.08
C TYR A 397 11.75 25.98 29.10
N THR A 398 10.85 26.38 28.20
CA THR A 398 10.25 27.71 28.22
C THR A 398 9.53 27.96 29.54
N PHE A 399 8.66 27.02 29.96
CA PHE A 399 7.97 27.13 31.24
C PHE A 399 8.95 27.24 32.42
N ILE A 400 9.99 26.41 32.47
CA ILE A 400 11.01 26.45 33.52
C ILE A 400 11.74 27.80 33.53
N GLY A 401 12.10 28.32 32.35
CA GLY A 401 12.73 29.62 32.20
C GLY A 401 11.85 30.77 32.70
N GLU A 402 10.54 30.68 32.52
CA GLU A 402 9.57 31.65 33.04
C GLU A 402 9.36 31.50 34.55
N ALA A 403 9.28 30.27 35.06
CA ALA A 403 9.16 29.99 36.49
C ALA A 403 10.35 30.58 37.27
N ASN A 404 11.56 30.39 36.76
CA ASN A 404 12.80 30.87 37.38
C ASN A 404 12.95 32.41 37.39
N LYS A 405 12.09 33.15 36.68
CA LYS A 405 12.01 34.62 36.80
C LYS A 405 11.23 35.07 38.04
N GLN A 406 10.44 34.17 38.64
CA GLN A 406 9.68 34.45 39.86
C GLN A 406 10.58 34.29 41.10
N SER A 407 10.19 34.91 42.22
CA SER A 407 10.94 34.80 43.48
C SER A 407 10.64 33.49 44.22
N THR A 408 11.68 32.77 44.61
CA THR A 408 11.58 31.59 45.51
C THR A 408 10.98 31.97 46.87
N GLU A 409 11.25 33.18 47.37
CA GLU A 409 10.66 33.66 48.61
C GLU A 409 9.14 33.82 48.49
N ILE A 410 8.67 34.37 47.36
CA ILE A 410 7.23 34.44 47.06
C ILE A 410 6.65 33.03 46.98
N ALA A 411 7.34 32.10 46.31
CA ALA A 411 6.89 30.72 46.21
C ALA A 411 6.75 30.04 47.59
N PHE A 412 7.66 30.31 48.53
CA PHE A 412 7.62 29.69 49.87
C PHE A 412 6.56 30.31 50.78
N ASN A 413 6.29 31.60 50.63
CA ASN A 413 5.34 32.33 51.47
C ASN A 413 3.89 32.26 50.96
N ASN A 414 3.70 32.17 49.65
CA ASN A 414 2.39 32.01 49.04
C ASN A 414 2.00 30.52 49.02
N LYS A 415 0.72 30.19 49.21
CA LYS A 415 0.17 28.82 49.14
C LYS A 415 -0.86 28.65 48.02
N ASP A 416 -0.89 29.56 47.06
CA ASP A 416 -1.77 29.45 45.89
C ASP A 416 -1.43 28.25 44.99
N ASN A 417 -2.31 27.99 44.03
CA ASN A 417 -2.18 26.91 43.05
C ASN A 417 -1.41 27.35 41.79
N SER A 418 -0.55 28.38 41.87
CA SER A 418 0.26 28.81 40.73
C SER A 418 1.23 27.71 40.34
N GLU A 419 1.18 27.27 39.08
CA GLU A 419 2.10 26.23 38.57
C GLU A 419 3.57 26.67 38.66
N TYR A 420 3.85 27.95 38.40
CA TYR A 420 5.20 28.50 38.47
C TYR A 420 5.75 28.47 39.89
N LEU A 421 4.95 28.90 40.87
CA LEU A 421 5.36 28.89 42.28
C LEU A 421 5.50 27.47 42.81
N GLU A 422 4.61 26.57 42.42
CA GLU A 422 4.70 25.15 42.80
C GLU A 422 5.94 24.48 42.22
N TYR A 423 6.28 24.77 40.95
CA TYR A 423 7.53 24.31 40.36
C TYR A 423 8.73 24.78 41.19
N LEU A 424 8.76 26.06 41.59
CA LEU A 424 9.84 26.60 42.42
C LEU A 424 9.89 25.95 43.80
N ARG A 425 8.76 25.65 44.44
CA ARG A 425 8.73 24.91 45.73
C ARG A 425 9.39 23.53 45.57
N LEU A 426 8.99 22.77 44.56
CA LEU A 426 9.53 21.44 44.29
C LEU A 426 11.02 21.48 43.89
N ALA A 427 11.41 22.43 43.02
CA ALA A 427 12.79 22.57 42.55
C ALA A 427 13.77 22.98 43.66
N ASN A 428 13.28 23.69 44.68
CA ASN A 428 14.08 24.17 45.82
C ASN A 428 13.85 23.35 47.10
N ASN A 429 13.36 22.11 46.97
CA ASN A 429 13.20 21.17 48.09
C ASN A 429 12.38 21.73 49.27
N PHE A 430 11.35 22.54 48.99
CA PHE A 430 10.51 23.16 50.02
C PHE A 430 9.86 22.12 50.94
N TYR A 431 9.34 21.03 50.36
CA TYR A 431 8.66 19.97 51.09
C TYR A 431 9.63 19.06 51.87
N GLU A 432 10.92 19.07 51.55
CA GLU A 432 11.96 18.36 52.28
C GLU A 432 12.42 19.14 53.52
N ASN A 433 12.10 20.43 53.63
CA ASN A 433 12.57 21.30 54.71
C ASN A 433 12.24 20.73 56.11
N PRO A 434 13.23 20.51 56.99
CA PRO A 434 13.02 20.02 58.36
C PRO A 434 12.10 20.89 59.21
N LYS A 435 11.99 22.18 58.91
CA LYS A 435 11.16 23.14 59.66
C LYS A 435 9.71 23.17 59.21
N LEU A 436 9.37 22.54 58.08
CA LEU A 436 8.00 22.50 57.59
C LEU A 436 7.20 21.46 58.39
N PRO A 437 6.12 21.84 59.09
CA PRO A 437 5.36 20.89 59.89
C PRO A 437 4.59 19.92 58.99
N PHE A 438 4.58 18.64 59.37
CA PHE A 438 3.78 17.58 58.74
C PHE A 438 2.61 17.23 59.66
N TYR A 439 1.39 17.43 59.16
CA TYR A 439 0.16 17.09 59.89
C TYR A 439 -0.51 15.86 59.27
N ASP A 440 -0.71 15.89 57.95
CA ASP A 440 -1.29 14.80 57.18
C ASP A 440 -0.84 14.89 55.71
N TYR A 441 -0.96 13.79 54.98
CA TYR A 441 -0.50 13.70 53.59
C TYR A 441 -1.35 14.47 52.58
N GLU A 442 -2.65 14.62 52.81
CA GLU A 442 -3.57 15.24 51.85
C GLU A 442 -3.36 16.75 51.77
N TYR A 443 -3.02 17.39 52.89
CA TYR A 443 -2.75 18.83 52.96
C TYR A 443 -1.25 19.18 52.94
N TYR A 444 -0.35 18.18 52.98
CA TYR A 444 1.10 18.45 52.95
C TYR A 444 1.57 19.03 51.62
N PHE A 445 1.07 18.49 50.51
CA PHE A 445 1.39 18.95 49.16
C PHE A 445 0.29 19.85 48.62
N ASN A 446 0.65 20.79 47.74
CA ASN A 446 -0.34 21.51 46.95
C ASN A 446 -1.14 20.54 46.06
N GLY A 447 -2.40 20.86 45.76
CA GLY A 447 -3.29 20.05 44.93
C GLY A 447 -2.71 19.76 43.53
N ASN A 448 -1.91 20.67 42.97
CA ASN A 448 -1.26 20.51 41.66
C ASN A 448 0.17 19.92 41.71
N SER A 449 0.77 19.74 42.89
CA SER A 449 2.19 19.33 43.04
C SER A 449 2.53 18.08 42.24
N ALA A 450 1.63 17.08 42.25
CA ALA A 450 1.87 15.80 41.58
C ALA A 450 1.97 15.97 40.06
N SER A 451 1.13 16.83 39.48
CA SER A 451 1.15 17.15 38.05
C SER A 451 2.40 17.93 37.66
N ILE A 452 2.80 18.90 38.49
CA ILE A 452 4.02 19.69 38.29
C ILE A 452 5.26 18.81 38.37
N TYR A 453 5.36 17.97 39.41
CA TYR A 453 6.48 17.04 39.57
C TYR A 453 6.54 16.02 38.41
N ALA A 454 5.39 15.44 38.04
CA ALA A 454 5.30 14.51 36.92
C ALA A 454 5.76 15.14 35.60
N LYS A 455 5.31 16.35 35.27
CA LYS A 455 5.58 17.00 33.98
C LYS A 455 7.02 17.52 33.89
N TYR A 456 7.47 18.27 34.89
CA TYR A 456 8.71 19.04 34.77
C TYR A 456 9.94 18.31 35.31
N PHE A 457 9.77 17.21 36.04
CA PHE A 457 10.88 16.41 36.57
C PHE A 457 10.91 15.02 35.93
N LEU A 458 9.83 14.24 36.04
CA LEU A 458 9.81 12.86 35.54
C LEU A 458 9.70 12.79 34.01
N TYR A 459 8.72 13.49 33.43
CA TYR A 459 8.45 13.47 32.00
C TYR A 459 9.54 14.19 31.21
N LYS A 460 10.01 15.35 31.70
CA LYS A 460 11.22 16.01 31.19
C LYS A 460 12.41 15.05 31.11
N LYS A 461 12.77 14.41 32.24
CA LYS A 461 13.92 13.48 32.29
C LYS A 461 13.76 12.34 31.29
N TRP A 462 12.56 11.75 31.21
CA TRP A 462 12.28 10.69 30.26
C TRP A 462 12.42 11.14 28.79
N LEU A 463 11.98 12.36 28.45
CA LEU A 463 12.18 12.92 27.11
C LEU A 463 13.66 13.22 26.82
N GLU A 464 14.43 13.68 27.81
CA GLU A 464 15.89 13.87 27.69
C GLU A 464 16.58 12.54 27.39
N GLU A 465 16.26 11.47 28.13
CA GLU A 465 16.77 10.11 27.90
C GLU A 465 16.42 9.62 26.48
N LYS A 466 15.18 9.83 26.03
CA LYS A 466 14.74 9.48 24.67
C LYS A 466 15.49 10.27 23.59
N ARG A 467 15.75 11.55 23.82
CA ARG A 467 16.54 12.39 22.92
C ARG A 467 17.97 11.87 22.80
N GLU A 468 18.59 11.48 23.91
CA GLU A 468 19.95 10.91 23.89
C GLU A 468 20.02 9.61 23.10
N ILE A 469 19.10 8.68 23.32
CA ILE A 469 19.03 7.42 22.54
C ILE A 469 18.96 7.72 21.04
N TYR A 470 18.14 8.69 20.63
CA TYR A 470 18.03 9.07 19.21
C TYR A 470 19.35 9.58 18.64
N TYR A 471 20.08 10.40 19.40
CA TYR A 471 21.40 10.89 18.97
C TYR A 471 22.43 9.77 18.90
N TYR A 472 22.37 8.77 19.79
CA TYR A 472 23.24 7.59 19.73
C TYR A 472 22.90 6.66 18.55
N GLU A 473 21.62 6.42 18.26
CA GLU A 473 21.19 5.59 17.13
C GLU A 473 21.48 6.22 15.77
N LYS A 474 21.46 7.56 15.69
CA LYS A 474 21.82 8.34 14.50
C LYS A 474 23.25 8.84 14.48
N ALA A 475 24.05 8.55 15.49
CA ALA A 475 25.50 8.72 15.36
C ALA A 475 25.89 8.01 14.06
N PRO A 476 26.66 8.65 13.17
CA PRO A 476 26.98 8.09 11.87
C PRO A 476 27.46 6.67 12.09
N LYS A 477 26.68 5.69 11.62
CA LYS A 477 27.14 4.31 11.55
C LYS A 477 28.30 4.35 10.58
N PHE A 478 29.50 4.39 11.12
CA PHE A 478 30.70 4.33 10.32
C PHE A 478 30.55 3.14 9.36
N ILE A 479 30.71 3.36 8.06
CA ILE A 479 30.71 2.24 7.11
C ILE A 479 31.85 1.29 7.51
N ALA A 480 31.80 0.01 7.15
CA ALA A 480 32.83 -0.97 7.54
C ALA A 480 34.27 -0.48 7.26
N LYS A 481 34.46 0.35 6.22
CA LYS A 481 35.72 1.03 5.90
C LYS A 481 36.16 2.07 6.95
N GLU A 482 35.22 2.79 7.55
CA GLU A 482 35.49 3.80 8.58
C GLU A 482 35.73 3.16 9.95
N TYR A 483 35.05 2.06 10.30
CA TYR A 483 35.39 1.26 11.48
C TYR A 483 36.78 0.61 11.34
N ALA A 484 37.10 0.09 10.16
CA ALA A 484 38.43 -0.41 9.85
C ALA A 484 39.47 0.71 9.97
N LEU A 485 39.20 1.91 9.46
CA LEU A 485 40.09 3.07 9.59
C LEU A 485 40.27 3.48 11.06
N ALA A 486 39.19 3.57 11.84
CA ALA A 486 39.25 3.92 13.25
C ALA A 486 40.05 2.88 14.06
N TYR A 487 39.85 1.58 13.79
CA TYR A 487 40.60 0.49 14.40
C TYR A 487 42.08 0.50 13.98
N ILE A 488 42.37 0.78 12.71
CA ILE A 488 43.72 0.94 12.18
C ILE A 488 44.42 2.13 12.86
N PHE A 489 43.74 3.27 13.01
CA PHE A 489 44.28 4.43 13.71
C PHE A 489 44.50 4.18 15.20
N ASP A 490 43.64 3.40 15.86
CA ASP A 490 43.81 3.03 17.26
C ASP A 490 44.98 2.05 17.45
N LEU A 491 45.10 1.01 16.60
CA LEU A 491 46.27 0.13 16.60
C LEU A 491 47.57 0.90 16.38
N TYR A 492 47.53 1.85 15.46
CA TYR A 492 48.65 2.68 15.10
C TYR A 492 49.06 3.66 16.22
N ALA A 493 48.10 4.38 16.83
CA ALA A 493 48.34 5.27 17.96
C ALA A 493 48.94 4.53 19.17
N ASN A 494 48.64 3.23 19.30
CA ASN A 494 49.18 2.35 20.33
C ASN A 494 50.48 1.63 19.92
N GLY A 495 51.10 1.99 18.78
CA GLY A 495 52.35 1.38 18.29
C GLY A 495 52.25 -0.09 17.90
N LYS A 496 51.03 -0.60 17.66
CA LYS A 496 50.79 -1.99 17.28
C LYS A 496 50.90 -2.15 15.77
N LYS A 497 51.40 -3.31 15.33
CA LYS A 497 51.56 -3.63 13.92
C LYS A 497 50.19 -3.69 13.23
N LEU A 498 50.03 -2.95 12.14
CA LEU A 498 48.79 -2.93 11.36
C LEU A 498 48.53 -4.30 10.70
N PRO A 499 47.28 -4.81 10.76
CA PRO A 499 46.92 -6.04 10.08
C PRO A 499 46.98 -5.84 8.56
N VAL A 500 47.66 -6.75 7.86
CA VAL A 500 47.73 -6.74 6.39
C VAL A 500 46.38 -7.22 5.85
N ASN A 501 45.59 -6.29 5.32
CA ASN A 501 44.28 -6.60 4.77
C ASN A 501 44.44 -7.43 3.47
N ARG A 502 43.89 -8.64 3.43
CA ARG A 502 43.96 -9.58 2.28
C ARG A 502 42.64 -9.67 1.50
N ILE A 503 41.71 -8.75 1.71
CA ILE A 503 40.41 -8.77 1.04
C ILE A 503 40.43 -7.77 -0.13
N ASP A 504 40.11 -8.24 -1.34
CA ASP A 504 39.99 -7.40 -2.53
C ASP A 504 39.00 -6.24 -2.29
N GLY A 505 39.47 -5.00 -2.53
CA GLY A 505 38.68 -3.76 -2.39
C GLY A 505 38.95 -2.90 -1.14
N GLY A 506 39.93 -3.27 -0.31
CA GLY A 506 40.43 -2.45 0.80
C GLY A 506 41.50 -1.43 0.40
N TYR A 507 41.66 -0.35 1.17
CA TYR A 507 42.75 0.60 0.97
C TYR A 507 44.10 -0.09 1.22
N ASN A 508 45.05 0.08 0.31
CA ASN A 508 46.41 -0.39 0.50
C ASN A 508 47.16 0.52 1.50
N GLN A 509 48.30 0.04 2.01
CA GLN A 509 49.09 0.76 3.01
C GLN A 509 49.38 2.22 2.64
N LYS A 510 49.69 2.46 1.36
CA LYS A 510 50.01 3.80 0.85
C LYS A 510 48.80 4.72 0.89
N GLU A 511 47.61 4.22 0.52
CA GLU A 511 46.37 4.99 0.59
C GLU A 511 46.00 5.37 2.03
N ILE A 512 46.28 4.48 3.00
CA ILE A 512 46.06 4.76 4.43
C ILE A 512 47.03 5.85 4.92
N GLU A 513 48.29 5.77 4.53
CA GLU A 513 49.32 6.78 4.84
C GLU A 513 48.94 8.14 4.23
N ASP A 514 48.50 8.18 2.97
CA ASP A 514 48.09 9.39 2.27
C ASP A 514 46.86 10.04 2.94
N ILE A 515 45.87 9.25 3.35
CA ILE A 515 44.70 9.74 4.12
C ILE A 515 45.13 10.29 5.49
N GLY A 516 46.04 9.61 6.19
CA GLY A 516 46.59 10.06 7.47
C GLY A 516 47.30 11.41 7.34
N ILE A 517 48.10 11.58 6.29
CA ILE A 517 48.78 12.84 5.98
C ILE A 517 47.76 13.94 5.68
N ALA A 518 46.75 13.67 4.86
CA ALA A 518 45.71 14.63 4.52
C ALA A 518 44.88 15.09 5.73
N LYS A 519 44.77 14.26 6.77
CA LYS A 519 44.08 14.57 8.03
C LYS A 519 44.98 15.23 9.08
N GLY A 520 46.22 15.58 8.73
CA GLY A 520 47.13 16.31 9.62
C GLY A 520 47.90 15.45 10.62
N LEU A 521 47.91 14.13 10.46
CA LEU A 521 48.63 13.19 11.36
C LEU A 521 50.13 13.07 11.00
N LYS A 522 50.73 14.15 10.49
CA LYS A 522 52.11 14.16 10.00
C LYS A 522 53.10 14.22 11.17
N GLY A 523 53.90 13.17 11.35
CA GLY A 523 54.98 13.12 12.36
C GLY A 523 55.01 11.88 13.24
N ILE A 524 53.99 11.01 13.15
CA ILE A 524 53.95 9.72 13.87
C ILE A 524 54.40 8.58 12.92
N LEU A 525 54.31 8.77 11.58
CA LEU A 525 54.41 7.75 10.51
C LEU A 525 55.85 7.45 10.01
N LEU A 526 56.82 7.31 10.92
CA LEU A 526 58.14 6.74 10.61
C LEU A 526 58.43 5.51 11.48
#